data_AF-A0A2U9ISS2-F1
#
_entry.id   AF-A0A2U9ISS2-F1
#
_cell.length_a   1.000
_cell.length_b   1.000
_cell.length_c   1.000
_cell.angle_alpha   90.00
_cell.angle_beta   90.00
_cell.angle_gamma   90.00
#
_symmetry.space_group_name_H-M   'P 1'
#
loop_
_entity.id
_entity.type
_entity.pdbx_description
1 polymer ?
#
loop_
_entity_poly.entity_id
_entity_poly.type
_entity_poly.pdbx_seq_one_letter_code
_entity_poly.pdbx_strand_id
1 'polypeptide(L)'
;MIQRVLLPVLGGLGLLDVLTTVIGLQNGYTEENAFLHVLQGDPLALAITMILLKAVAIIGAVYLMRKSMILPALLLIGLFALADVSNMLTLF
;
A
#
# COMPACT_ATOMS: atom_id res chain seq x y z
N MET A 1 2.45 1.17 24.71
CA MET A 1 1.21 0.42 24.36
C MET A 1 0.80 0.59 22.90
N ILE A 2 0.83 1.80 22.33
CA ILE A 2 0.53 2.10 20.91
C ILE A 2 1.26 1.18 19.90
N GLN A 3 2.51 0.81 20.15
CA GLN A 3 3.28 -0.12 19.30
C GLN A 3 2.65 -1.52 19.18
N ARG A 4 2.03 -2.03 20.25
CA ARG A 4 1.36 -3.35 20.24
C ARG A 4 0.09 -3.35 19.40
N VAL A 5 -0.45 -2.18 19.07
CA VAL A 5 -1.64 -2.02 18.22
C VAL A 5 -1.22 -1.67 16.79
N LEU A 6 -0.25 -0.77 16.63
CA LEU A 6 0.24 -0.33 15.33
C LEU A 6 0.88 -1.45 14.51
N LEU A 7 1.71 -2.31 15.12
CA LEU A 7 2.34 -3.42 14.40
C LEU A 7 1.32 -4.41 13.82
N PRO A 8 0.32 -4.91 14.58
CA PRO A 8 -0.69 -5.79 14.01
C PRO A 8 -1.64 -5.08 13.04
N VAL A 9 -1.93 -3.80 13.23
CA VAL A 9 -2.73 -3.02 12.26
C VAL A 9 -1.97 -2.86 10.94
N LEU A 10 -0.68 -2.48 10.98
CA LEU A 10 0.16 -2.37 9.80
C LEU A 10 0.39 -3.74 9.14
N GLY A 11 0.57 -4.80 9.92
CA GLY A 11 0.68 -6.17 9.42
C GLY A 11 -0.62 -6.66 8.77
N GLY A 12 -1.77 -6.35 9.36
CA GLY A 12 -3.09 -6.66 8.79
C GLY A 12 -3.36 -5.89 7.50
N LEU A 13 -3.00 -4.61 7.45
CA LEU A 13 -3.11 -3.79 6.24
C LEU A 13 -2.18 -4.30 5.13
N GLY A 14 -0.94 -4.67 5.45
CA GLY A 14 -0.02 -5.27 4.49
C GLY A 14 -0.47 -6.64 3.99
N LEU A 15 -1.05 -7.49 4.86
CA LEU A 15 -1.63 -8.76 4.45
C LEU A 15 -2.84 -8.57 3.52
N LEU A 16 -3.72 -7.61 3.83
CA LEU A 16 -4.85 -7.28 2.98
C LEU A 16 -4.38 -6.81 1.61
N ASP A 17 -3.36 -5.95 1.55
CA ASP A 17 -2.78 -5.46 0.30
C ASP A 17 -2.27 -6.62 -0.57
N VAL A 18 -1.43 -7.50 -0.01
CA VAL A 18 -0.92 -8.69 -0.71
C VAL A 18 -2.07 -9.59 -1.18
N LEU A 19 -3.09 -9.82 -0.36
CA LEU A 19 -4.25 -10.63 -0.75
C LEU A 19 -5.03 -9.99 -1.89
N THR A 20 -5.29 -8.68 -1.82
CA THR A 20 -5.98 -7.97 -2.91
C THR A 20 -5.17 -7.98 -4.20
N THR A 21 -3.85 -7.98 -4.10
CA THR A 21 -2.95 -8.08 -5.26
C THR A 21 -2.94 -9.50 -5.86
N VAL A 22 -2.88 -10.54 -5.02
CA VAL A 22 -2.96 -11.93 -5.49
C VAL A 22 -4.31 -12.22 -6.17
N ILE A 23 -5.40 -11.71 -5.59
CA ILE A 23 -6.73 -11.86 -6.17
C ILE A 23 -6.82 -11.11 -7.51
N GLY A 24 -6.27 -9.90 -7.63
CA GLY A 24 -6.33 -9.16 -8.88
C GLY A 24 -5.48 -9.80 -9.98
N LEU A 25 -4.29 -10.33 -9.65
CA LEU A 25 -3.48 -11.14 -10.55
C LEU A 25 -4.23 -12.39 -11.05
N GLN A 26 -4.88 -13.14 -10.15
CA GLN A 26 -5.65 -14.34 -10.52
C GLN A 26 -6.82 -14.04 -11.45
N ASN A 27 -7.43 -12.87 -11.33
CA ASN A 27 -8.56 -12.44 -12.16
C ASN A 27 -8.14 -11.64 -13.40
N GLY A 28 -6.84 -11.42 -13.61
CA GLY A 28 -6.32 -10.68 -14.77
C GLY A 28 -6.64 -9.18 -14.74
N TYR A 29 -6.78 -8.58 -13.56
CA TYR A 29 -7.05 -7.15 -13.43
C TYR A 29 -5.82 -6.32 -13.79
N THR A 30 -6.05 -5.22 -14.52
CA THR A 30 -4.98 -4.31 -14.98
C THR A 30 -4.30 -3.54 -13.84
N GLU A 31 -4.98 -3.28 -12.73
CA GLU A 31 -4.39 -2.63 -11.55
C GLU A 31 -3.78 -3.64 -10.57
N GLU A 32 -3.86 -4.94 -10.88
CA GLU A 32 -3.43 -6.09 -10.07
C GLU A 32 -3.98 -6.14 -8.63
N ASN A 33 -4.52 -5.05 -8.08
CA ASN A 33 -5.15 -4.90 -6.79
C ASN A 33 -6.67 -4.83 -6.97
N ALA A 34 -7.39 -5.81 -6.41
CA ALA A 34 -8.84 -5.91 -6.52
C ALA A 34 -9.60 -4.67 -5.98
N PHE A 35 -9.07 -3.98 -4.97
CA PHE A 35 -9.69 -2.77 -4.43
C PHE A 35 -9.55 -1.57 -5.38
N LEU A 36 -8.36 -1.41 -5.97
CA LEU A 36 -8.12 -0.35 -6.97
C LEU A 36 -8.83 -0.65 -8.28
N HIS A 37 -8.99 -1.92 -8.65
CA HIS A 37 -9.74 -2.32 -9.84
C HIS A 37 -11.21 -1.85 -9.81
N VAL A 38 -11.87 -1.88 -8.64
CA VAL A 38 -13.25 -1.36 -8.49
C VAL A 38 -13.34 0.13 -8.83
N LEU A 39 -12.25 0.87 -8.66
CA LEU A 39 -12.16 2.31 -8.93
C LEU A 39 -11.68 2.63 -10.36
N GLN A 40 -11.32 1.64 -11.18
CA GLN A 40 -10.85 1.89 -12.57
C GLN A 40 -11.89 2.56 -13.46
N GLY A 41 -13.18 2.42 -13.16
CA GLY A 41 -14.25 3.10 -13.90
C GLY A 41 -14.24 4.63 -13.71
N ASP A 42 -13.51 5.14 -12.72
CA ASP A 42 -13.35 6.56 -12.44
C ASP A 42 -11.86 6.91 -12.20
N PRO A 43 -11.13 7.35 -13.24
CA PRO A 43 -9.70 7.62 -13.14
C PRO A 43 -9.34 8.74 -12.16
N LEU A 44 -10.28 9.66 -11.87
CA LEU A 44 -10.09 10.71 -10.87
C LEU A 44 -10.15 10.12 -9.46
N ALA A 45 -11.14 9.27 -9.19
CA ALA A 45 -11.26 8.58 -7.90
C ALA A 45 -10.07 7.66 -7.62
N LEU A 46 -9.59 6.95 -8.65
CA LEU A 46 -8.41 6.08 -8.57
C LEU A 46 -7.15 6.89 -8.21
N ALA A 47 -6.87 7.98 -8.94
CA ALA A 47 -5.72 8.84 -8.67
C ALA A 47 -5.75 9.44 -7.25
N ILE A 48 -6.91 9.93 -6.80
CA ILE A 48 -7.07 10.47 -5.44
C ILE A 48 -6.79 9.40 -4.39
N THR A 49 -7.31 8.19 -4.59
CA THR A 49 -7.11 7.07 -3.66
C THR A 49 -5.64 6.68 -3.56
N MET A 50 -4.92 6.60 -4.69
CA MET A 50 -3.48 6.33 -4.71
C MET A 50 -2.67 7.43 -3.99
N ILE A 51 -2.99 8.70 -4.23
CA ILE A 51 -2.32 9.83 -3.56
C ILE A 51 -2.54 9.78 -2.04
N LEU A 52 -3.76 9.48 -1.59
CA LEU A 52 -4.08 9.35 -0.17
C LEU A 52 -3.32 8.20 0.49
N LEU A 53 -3.26 7.03 -0.16
CA LEU A 53 -2.53 5.87 0.34
C LEU A 53 -1.03 6.19 0.51
N LYS A 54 -0.42 6.88 -0.47
CA LYS A 54 0.98 7.34 -0.38
C LYS A 54 1.18 8.35 0.75
N ALA A 55 0.25 9.31 0.92
CA ALA A 55 0.34 10.29 2.00
C ALA A 55 0.30 9.62 3.38
N VAL A 56 -0.60 8.66 3.58
CA VAL A 56 -0.69 7.88 4.83
C VAL A 56 0.60 7.09 5.07
N ALA A 57 1.17 6.49 4.03
CA ALA A 57 2.43 5.75 4.13
C ALA A 57 3.61 6.64 4.56
N ILE A 58 3.75 7.82 3.94
CA ILE A 58 4.81 8.78 4.27
C ILE A 58 4.65 9.24 5.72
N ILE A 59 3.44 9.61 6.14
CA ILE A 59 3.16 10.04 7.52
C ILE A 59 3.48 8.90 8.50
N GLY A 60 3.07 7.68 8.18
CA GLY A 60 3.36 6.47 8.97
C GLY A 60 4.86 6.22 9.11
N ALA A 61 5.61 6.27 8.01
CA ALA A 61 7.06 6.09 8.02
C ALA A 61 7.76 7.16 8.86
N VAL A 62 7.41 8.44 8.68
CA VAL A 62 7.97 9.55 9.48
C VAL A 62 7.65 9.38 10.97
N TYR A 63 6.43 8.96 11.31
CA TYR A 63 6.05 8.68 12.69
C TYR A 63 6.88 7.55 13.31
N LEU A 64 7.09 6.45 12.58
CA LEU A 64 7.90 5.32 13.03
C LEU A 64 9.38 5.71 13.20
N MET A 65 9.94 6.49 12.27
CA MET A 65 11.31 7.01 12.36
C MET A 65 11.50 7.93 13.57
N ARG A 66 10.54 8.81 13.87
CA ARG A 66 10.57 9.67 15.07
C ARG A 66 10.52 8.90 16.39
N LYS A 67 10.10 7.64 16.37
CA LYS A 67 10.09 6.74 17.53
C LYS A 67 11.28 5.76 17.53
N SER A 68 12.30 6.02 16.72
CA SER A 68 13.49 5.17 16.55
C SER A 68 13.17 3.75 16.07
N MET A 69 12.01 3.53 15.45
CA MET A 69 11.60 2.25 14.87
C MET A 69 12.00 2.21 13.39
N ILE A 70 13.30 2.07 13.15
CA ILE A 70 13.88 2.14 11.80
C ILE A 70 13.44 0.93 10.94
N LEU A 71 13.47 -0.28 11.49
CA LEU A 71 13.13 -1.50 10.74
C LEU A 71 11.66 -1.51 10.23
N PRO A 72 10.63 -1.20 11.06
CA PRO A 72 9.26 -1.07 10.56
C PRO A 72 9.08 0.06 9.54
N ALA A 73 9.80 1.17 9.69
CA ALA A 73 9.75 2.27 8.73
C ALA A 73 10.33 1.84 7.37
N LEU A 74 11.46 1.14 7.37
CA LEU A 74 12.08 0.61 6.15
C LEU A 74 11.20 -0.43 5.45
N LEU A 75 10.53 -1.31 6.21
CA LEU A 75 9.57 -2.27 5.65
C LEU A 75 8.40 -1.56 4.96
N LEU A 76 7.85 -0.52 5.59
CA LEU A 76 6.74 0.23 5.04
C LEU A 76 7.13 1.00 3.77
N ILE A 77 8.32 1.61 3.76
CA ILE A 77 8.88 2.26 2.57
C ILE A 77 9.14 1.23 1.46
N GLY A 78 9.71 0.08 1.79
CA GLY A 78 10.03 -0.98 0.85
C GLY A 78 8.79 -1.55 0.16
N LEU A 79 7.71 -1.79 0.91
CA LEU A 79 6.42 -2.25 0.37
C LEU A 79 5.83 -1.24 -0.64
N PHE A 80 5.83 0.05 -0.30
CA PHE A 80 5.33 1.09 -1.20
C PHE A 80 6.22 1.28 -2.44
N ALA A 81 7.55 1.16 -2.30
CA ALA A 81 8.46 1.20 -3.44
C ALA A 81 8.21 0.02 -4.40
N LEU A 82 7.94 -1.18 -3.86
CA LEU A 82 7.58 -2.36 -4.65
C LEU A 82 6.24 -2.16 -5.38
N ALA A 83 5.23 -1.62 -4.70
CA ALA A 83 3.95 -1.28 -5.30
C ALA A 83 4.10 -0.24 -6.43
N ASP A 84 4.95 0.78 -6.25
CA ASP A 84 5.22 1.77 -7.29
C ASP A 84 5.93 1.17 -8.51
N VAL A 85 6.89 0.27 -8.30
CA VAL A 85 7.56 -0.44 -9.41
C VAL A 85 6.59 -1.35 -10.15
N SER A 86 5.73 -2.08 -9.43
CA SER A 86 4.68 -2.92 -10.03
C SER A 86 3.70 -2.09 -10.85
N ASN A 87 3.21 -0.97 -10.31
CA ASN A 87 2.33 -0.05 -11.03
C ASN A 87 2.98 0.57 -12.27
N MET A 88 4.29 0.86 -12.22
CA MET A 88 5.01 1.32 -13.42
C MET A 88 5.09 0.22 -14.47
N LEU A 89 5.28 -1.05 -14.09
CA LEU A 89 5.34 -2.17 -15.04
C LEU A 89 3.99 -2.49 -15.68
N THR A 90 2.86 -2.20 -15.01
CA THR A 90 1.50 -2.41 -15.55
C THR A 90 1.00 -1.25 -16.41
N LEU A 91 1.57 -0.06 -16.27
CA LEU A 91 1.23 1.12 -17.09
C LEU A 91 1.93 1.15 -18.47
N PHE A 92 2.85 0.22 -18.76
CA PHE A 92 3.56 0.06 -20.03
C PHE A 92 3.26 -1.29 -20.68
#